data_AF-A0A150T430-F1
#
_entry.id   AF-A0A150T430-F1
#
_cell.length_a   1.000
_cell.length_b   1.000
_cell.length_c   1.000
_cell.angle_alpha   90.00
_cell.angle_beta   90.00
_cell.angle_gamma   90.00
#
_symmetry.space_group_name_H-M   'P 1'
#
loop_
_entity.id
_entity.type
_entity.pdbx_description
1 polymer ?
#
loop_
_entity_poly.entity_id
_entity_poly.type
_entity_poly.pdbx_seq_one_letter_code
_entity_poly.pdbx_strand_id
1 'polypeptide(L)'
;MRSRPDVELRMSRTVHPGDVVLVELVLRSRARTPVDSIELHLEGMQIARVEERVLVPPHFLSLVARLAGETTLPEGEQRYRASFPLPADAPCSYLGTRAEIRYGITLSIAIPWWLDVQESYEVLVTPRPVTRPPRSPAAGTTARGDSPFIEVSLDDQVFAPGDEISGAVALGNVQGRGVRGMEISLVGVERLLSGGPAASNRATEAHRFTAFRRADSRDEGRELPFRFRIPRSVAPSFDAGWVALVWGLEVRVELARADGVVHTTPLVLGVFDRPPGLGAIRRQIGSGRWRAVWGAVGARHGLSLDPLELRLSGALSGCAASVWIDAGSSSSGALVGELRWPSWGLDLEVGVKRFLLALASEDDEGFGRRYRVRGRDPGQVRAVVAGPLRRALLAFDDVRLDDEHVSVRSRTPGHDQPWLGAFLDHLAALAAEITAASARIPPPTPMAGMRPAWERFAAEVHGRFEVGRMRIRDAQLDGATFHIDTCFERGPYPERSEVTLVLDPPLDAALDPDDPEQLRAASPGAREAMKRLRARTHALRIAPHAIVITVPAPLEDPATLRDLLGAQLHLSALLRGRRVARPYR
;
A
#
# COMPACT_ATOMS: atom_id res chain seq x y z
N MET A 1 -43.29 61.52 45.36
CA MET A 1 -42.04 60.71 45.50
C MET A 1 -41.75 60.14 44.12
N ARG A 2 -40.54 60.29 43.55
CA ARG A 2 -40.19 59.69 42.25
C ARG A 2 -39.93 58.19 42.47
N SER A 3 -40.39 57.34 41.55
CA SER A 3 -40.21 55.89 41.63
C SER A 3 -39.50 55.37 40.38
N ARG A 4 -38.48 54.52 40.56
CA ARG A 4 -37.87 53.77 39.46
C ARG A 4 -38.95 52.91 38.77
N PRO A 5 -39.09 52.96 37.44
CA PRO A 5 -40.04 52.10 36.76
C PRO A 5 -39.59 50.65 36.85
N ASP A 6 -40.54 49.74 37.13
CA ASP A 6 -40.33 48.30 37.03
C ASP A 6 -40.38 47.93 35.53
N VAL A 7 -39.43 47.10 35.08
CA VAL A 7 -39.21 46.79 33.66
C VAL A 7 -39.51 45.33 33.37
N GLU A 8 -40.25 45.07 32.30
CA GLU A 8 -40.41 43.74 31.71
C GLU A 8 -40.17 43.83 30.20
N LEU A 9 -39.19 43.07 29.69
CA LEU A 9 -38.88 42.98 28.26
C LEU A 9 -39.36 41.63 27.71
N ARG A 10 -40.17 41.66 26.66
CA ARG A 10 -40.69 40.48 25.97
C ARG A 10 -40.15 40.42 24.54
N MET A 11 -39.43 39.35 24.23
CA MET A 11 -38.87 39.10 22.89
C MET A 11 -38.64 37.60 22.66
N SER A 12 -38.50 37.19 21.40
CA SER A 12 -38.00 35.85 21.08
C SER A 12 -36.55 35.71 21.52
N ARG A 13 -36.28 34.69 22.35
CA ARG A 13 -34.91 34.39 22.79
C ARG A 13 -34.05 33.76 21.71
N THR A 14 -34.68 33.17 20.69
CA THR A 14 -33.99 32.52 19.57
C THR A 14 -34.49 33.12 18.27
N VAL A 15 -33.56 33.55 17.42
CA VAL A 15 -33.81 34.15 16.11
C VAL A 15 -32.82 33.59 15.09
N HIS A 16 -33.07 33.80 13.80
CA HIS A 16 -32.19 33.41 12.71
C HIS A 16 -31.67 34.64 11.95
N PRO A 17 -30.49 34.55 11.32
CA PRO A 17 -30.05 35.58 10.37
C PRO A 17 -31.15 35.89 9.34
N GLY A 18 -31.39 37.20 9.11
CA GLY A 18 -32.47 37.71 8.26
C GLY A 18 -33.84 37.85 8.95
N ASP A 19 -34.02 37.38 10.18
CA ASP A 19 -35.26 37.62 10.95
C ASP A 19 -35.36 39.07 11.44
N VAL A 20 -36.55 39.46 11.89
CA VAL A 20 -36.77 40.71 12.62
C VAL A 20 -36.99 40.38 14.10
N VAL A 21 -36.13 40.93 14.97
CA VAL A 21 -36.28 40.81 16.42
C VAL A 21 -37.35 41.79 16.88
N LEU A 22 -38.53 41.27 17.23
CA LEU A 22 -39.62 42.05 17.78
C LEU A 22 -39.49 42.12 19.30
N VAL A 23 -39.54 43.34 19.83
CA VAL A 23 -39.36 43.62 21.26
C VAL A 23 -40.55 44.42 21.77
N GLU A 24 -41.20 43.93 22.82
CA GLU A 24 -42.21 44.66 23.59
C GLU A 24 -41.62 45.00 24.95
N LEU A 25 -41.53 46.30 25.25
CA LEU A 25 -41.11 46.84 26.53
C LEU A 25 -42.33 47.25 27.33
N VAL A 26 -42.48 46.69 28.53
CA VAL A 26 -43.52 47.06 29.49
C VAL A 26 -42.85 47.77 30.67
N LEU A 27 -43.23 49.03 30.89
CA LEU A 27 -42.78 49.83 32.01
C LEU A 27 -43.93 50.00 33.00
N ARG A 28 -43.67 49.84 34.29
CA ARG A 28 -44.65 50.09 35.35
C ARG A 28 -44.12 51.15 36.31
N SER A 29 -44.78 52.30 36.33
CA SER A 29 -44.39 53.44 37.16
C SER A 29 -45.39 53.60 38.31
N ARG A 30 -44.90 53.70 39.56
CA ARG A 30 -45.75 53.89 40.76
C ARG A 30 -46.13 55.35 41.01
N ALA A 31 -45.52 56.27 40.27
CA ALA A 31 -45.80 57.69 40.27
C ALA A 31 -45.39 58.26 38.91
N ARG A 32 -45.76 59.51 38.63
CA ARG A 32 -45.30 60.21 37.43
C ARG A 32 -43.78 60.38 37.47
N THR A 33 -43.08 59.79 36.51
CA THR A 33 -41.61 59.76 36.47
C THR A 33 -41.09 60.46 35.22
N PRO A 34 -40.33 61.56 35.33
CA PRO A 34 -39.69 62.18 34.17
C PRO A 34 -38.58 61.27 33.64
N VAL A 35 -38.44 61.19 32.32
CA VAL A 35 -37.38 60.46 31.62
C VAL A 35 -36.86 61.32 30.48
N ASP A 36 -35.55 61.33 30.27
CA ASP A 36 -34.91 62.07 29.18
C ASP A 36 -34.92 61.24 27.88
N SER A 37 -34.86 59.92 28.00
CA SER A 37 -34.98 58.98 26.88
C SER A 37 -35.31 57.56 27.33
N ILE A 38 -35.92 56.80 26.43
CA ILE A 38 -36.06 55.35 26.52
C ILE A 38 -35.53 54.77 25.21
N GLU A 39 -34.45 53.99 25.30
CA GLU A 39 -33.75 53.42 24.16
C GLU A 39 -33.52 51.92 24.32
N LEU A 40 -33.60 51.20 23.21
CA LEU A 40 -33.17 49.81 23.10
C LEU A 40 -32.03 49.73 22.10
N HIS A 41 -30.95 49.06 22.48
CA HIS A 41 -29.75 48.86 21.67
C HIS A 41 -29.59 47.36 21.39
N LEU A 42 -29.74 46.92 20.14
CA LEU A 42 -29.35 45.57 19.72
C LEU A 42 -27.90 45.59 19.25
N GLU A 43 -27.06 44.84 19.95
CA GLU A 43 -25.63 44.74 19.66
C GLU A 43 -25.24 43.31 19.32
N GLY A 44 -24.38 43.16 18.32
CA GLY A 44 -23.67 41.93 17.98
C GLY A 44 -22.18 42.14 18.15
N MET A 45 -21.55 41.30 18.97
CA MET A 45 -20.13 41.37 19.29
C MET A 45 -19.43 40.06 19.02
N GLN A 46 -18.20 40.16 18.55
CA GLN A 46 -17.30 39.03 18.37
C GLN A 46 -16.10 39.25 19.28
N ILE A 47 -15.73 38.23 20.03
CA ILE A 47 -14.60 38.26 20.95
C ILE A 47 -13.65 37.16 20.51
N ALA A 48 -12.40 37.49 20.22
CA ALA A 48 -11.35 36.51 19.93
C ALA A 48 -10.26 36.60 21.00
N ARG A 49 -9.84 35.47 21.55
CA ARG A 49 -8.79 35.38 22.57
C ARG A 49 -7.52 34.84 21.94
N VAL A 50 -6.50 35.67 21.80
CA VAL A 50 -5.19 35.28 21.26
C VAL A 50 -4.17 35.38 22.38
N GLU A 51 -3.63 34.23 22.81
CA GLU A 51 -2.76 34.15 24.01
C GLU A 51 -3.49 34.71 25.25
N GLU A 52 -2.89 35.67 25.97
CA GLU A 52 -3.48 36.41 27.09
C GLU A 52 -4.19 37.69 26.65
N ARG A 53 -4.20 38.01 25.36
CA ARG A 53 -4.82 39.24 24.83
C ARG A 53 -6.21 38.95 24.29
N VAL A 54 -7.18 39.74 24.74
CA VAL A 54 -8.52 39.78 24.16
C VAL A 54 -8.49 40.75 22.98
N LEU A 55 -8.62 40.21 21.76
CA LEU A 55 -8.93 41.02 20.59
C LEU A 55 -10.45 41.15 20.55
N VAL A 56 -10.94 42.34 20.89
CA VAL A 56 -12.33 42.73 20.68
C VAL A 56 -12.38 43.47 19.36
N PRO A 57 -12.67 42.82 18.22
CA PRO A 57 -13.11 43.57 17.04
C PRO A 57 -14.32 44.45 17.42
N PRO A 58 -14.50 45.61 16.78
CA PRO A 58 -15.64 46.48 17.05
C PRO A 58 -16.96 45.72 16.88
N HIS A 59 -18.01 46.17 17.58
CA HIS A 59 -19.38 45.67 17.39
C HIS A 59 -19.65 45.55 15.88
N PHE A 60 -19.86 44.32 15.39
CA PHE A 60 -20.15 44.12 13.97
C PHE A 60 -21.61 44.47 13.65
N LEU A 61 -22.44 44.58 14.70
CA LEU A 61 -23.82 45.03 14.63
C LEU A 61 -24.11 45.96 15.80
N SER A 62 -24.67 47.13 15.51
CA SER A 62 -25.20 48.07 16.51
C SER A 62 -26.42 48.76 15.91
N LEU A 63 -27.60 48.46 16.46
CA LEU A 63 -28.88 49.03 16.04
C LEU A 63 -29.58 49.66 17.23
N VAL A 64 -30.14 50.86 17.06
CA VAL A 64 -30.77 51.61 18.15
C VAL A 64 -32.23 51.91 17.80
N ALA A 65 -33.12 51.65 18.74
CA ALA A 65 -34.53 52.04 18.67
C ALA A 65 -34.84 53.01 19.82
N ARG A 66 -35.06 54.28 19.49
CA ARG A 66 -35.53 55.28 20.45
C ARG A 66 -37.05 55.19 20.59
N LEU A 67 -37.49 54.67 21.73
CA LEU A 67 -38.90 54.43 22.05
C LEU A 67 -39.60 55.69 22.55
N ALA A 68 -38.87 56.54 23.26
CA ALA A 68 -39.34 57.85 23.71
C ALA A 68 -38.17 58.84 23.82
N GLY A 69 -38.44 60.11 23.55
CA GLY A 69 -37.56 61.23 23.92
C GLY A 69 -37.86 61.73 25.34
N GLU A 70 -37.57 63.00 25.59
CA GLU A 70 -37.89 63.64 26.86
C GLU A 70 -39.41 63.61 27.09
N THR A 71 -39.83 62.96 28.18
CA THR A 71 -41.24 62.78 28.50
C THR A 71 -41.45 62.51 29.99
N THR A 72 -42.71 62.47 30.44
CA THR A 72 -43.06 62.01 31.79
C THR A 72 -43.92 60.77 31.70
N LEU A 73 -43.41 59.65 32.18
CA LEU A 73 -44.16 58.41 32.28
C LEU A 73 -45.34 58.60 33.24
N PRO A 74 -46.59 58.33 32.81
CA PRO A 74 -47.74 58.38 33.72
C PRO A 74 -47.65 57.27 34.76
N GLU A 75 -48.38 57.42 35.86
CA GLU A 75 -48.57 56.34 36.81
C GLU A 75 -49.33 55.18 36.13
N GLY A 76 -48.92 53.94 36.40
CA GLY A 76 -49.49 52.73 35.79
C GLY A 76 -48.54 52.06 34.79
N GLU A 77 -49.12 51.31 33.85
CA GLU A 77 -48.39 50.52 32.86
C GLU A 77 -48.30 51.25 31.51
N GLN A 78 -47.11 51.26 30.91
CA GLN A 78 -46.85 51.77 29.57
C GLN A 78 -46.21 50.69 28.72
N ARG A 79 -46.59 50.61 27.44
CA ARG A 79 -46.08 49.62 26.50
C ARG A 79 -45.47 50.29 25.29
N TYR A 80 -44.26 49.85 24.94
CA TYR A 80 -43.52 50.30 23.78
C TYR A 80 -43.14 49.09 22.93
N ARG A 81 -43.01 49.31 21.61
CA ARG A 81 -42.63 48.26 20.66
C ARG A 81 -41.46 48.74 19.80
N ALA A 82 -40.49 47.86 19.61
CA ALA A 82 -39.39 48.03 18.67
C ALA A 82 -39.24 46.79 17.78
N SER A 83 -38.61 47.00 16.63
CA SER A 83 -38.25 45.94 15.70
C SER A 83 -36.83 46.16 15.22
N PHE A 84 -35.98 45.15 15.30
CA PHE A 84 -34.60 45.20 14.81
C PHE A 84 -34.42 44.18 13.67
N PRO A 85 -34.17 44.62 12.42
CA PRO A 85 -33.85 43.69 11.34
C PRO A 85 -32.45 43.12 11.54
N LEU A 86 -32.34 41.80 11.73
CA LEU A 86 -31.05 41.12 11.82
C LEU A 86 -30.53 40.88 10.39
N PRO A 87 -29.28 41.27 10.05
CA PRO A 87 -28.72 41.01 8.73
C PRO A 87 -28.78 39.53 8.34
N ALA A 88 -28.98 39.25 7.05
CA ALA A 88 -29.05 37.87 6.53
C ALA A 88 -27.70 37.13 6.64
N ASP A 89 -26.60 37.87 6.68
CA ASP A 89 -25.22 37.43 6.85
C ASP A 89 -24.73 37.54 8.30
N ALA A 90 -25.61 37.87 9.25
CA ALA A 90 -25.26 37.94 10.66
C ALA A 90 -24.74 36.56 11.15
N PRO A 91 -23.57 36.48 11.79
CA PRO A 91 -23.03 35.21 12.26
C PRO A 91 -23.88 34.62 13.38
N CYS A 92 -23.90 33.29 13.50
CA CYS A 92 -24.65 32.65 14.58
C CYS A 92 -23.96 32.85 15.94
N SER A 93 -24.74 32.88 17.02
CA SER A 93 -24.22 32.89 18.38
C SER A 93 -23.35 31.65 18.60
N TYR A 94 -22.16 31.85 19.17
CA TYR A 94 -21.18 30.80 19.40
C TYR A 94 -20.41 31.08 20.68
N LEU A 95 -20.20 30.05 21.50
CA LEU A 95 -19.38 30.11 22.69
C LEU A 95 -18.31 29.03 22.59
N GLY A 96 -17.10 29.46 22.28
CA GLY A 96 -15.95 28.60 22.03
C GLY A 96 -14.81 28.81 23.01
N THR A 97 -13.69 28.13 22.75
CA THR A 97 -12.50 28.22 23.60
C THR A 97 -11.75 29.53 23.34
N ARG A 98 -11.56 29.89 22.07
CA ARG A 98 -10.81 31.06 21.62
C ARG A 98 -11.70 32.12 20.98
N ALA A 99 -12.97 31.83 20.72
CA ALA A 99 -13.88 32.79 20.12
C ALA A 99 -15.29 32.74 20.71
N GLU A 100 -15.93 33.90 20.76
CA GLU A 100 -17.31 34.05 21.15
C GLU A 100 -18.03 35.01 20.19
N ILE A 101 -19.29 34.72 19.89
CA ILE A 101 -20.19 35.56 19.11
C ILE A 101 -21.46 35.69 19.93
N ARG A 102 -21.77 36.91 20.38
CA ARG A 102 -22.89 37.18 21.28
C ARG A 102 -23.76 38.29 20.72
N TYR A 103 -25.05 38.19 21.00
CA TYR A 103 -26.01 39.24 20.72
C TYR A 103 -26.74 39.60 22.01
N GLY A 104 -27.00 40.89 22.19
CA GLY A 104 -27.68 41.39 23.36
C GLY A 104 -28.56 42.59 23.02
N ILE A 105 -29.67 42.72 23.74
CA ILE A 105 -30.47 43.94 23.78
C ILE A 105 -30.23 44.63 25.11
N THR A 106 -29.71 45.86 25.06
CA THR A 106 -29.55 46.72 26.22
C THR A 106 -30.66 47.77 26.22
N LEU A 107 -31.46 47.79 27.30
CA LEU A 107 -32.40 48.84 27.60
C LEU A 107 -31.69 49.93 28.38
N SER A 108 -31.87 51.19 27.95
CA SER A 108 -31.41 52.38 28.65
C SER A 108 -32.59 53.33 28.86
N ILE A 109 -32.88 53.65 30.12
CA ILE A 109 -33.86 54.69 30.50
C ILE A 109 -33.10 55.77 31.26
N ALA A 110 -32.93 56.93 30.63
CA ALA A 110 -32.28 58.07 31.23
C ALA A 110 -33.28 58.83 32.12
N ILE A 111 -32.96 59.03 33.41
CA ILE A 111 -33.85 59.68 34.39
C ILE A 111 -33.14 60.91 34.97
N PRO A 112 -33.67 62.13 34.75
CA PRO A 112 -32.98 63.35 35.13
C PRO A 112 -32.80 63.45 36.64
N TRP A 113 -31.55 63.66 37.06
CA TRP A 113 -31.13 63.78 38.46
C TRP A 113 -31.46 62.55 39.31
N TRP A 114 -31.48 61.37 38.69
CA TRP A 114 -31.73 60.07 39.33
C TRP A 114 -30.85 58.98 38.71
N LEU A 115 -30.89 57.76 39.26
CA LEU A 115 -30.21 56.60 38.69
C LEU A 115 -30.96 56.09 37.45
N ASP A 116 -30.25 56.00 36.33
CA ASP A 116 -30.76 55.42 35.09
C ASP A 116 -31.10 53.94 35.25
N VAL A 117 -32.00 53.45 34.40
CA VAL A 117 -32.26 52.01 34.28
C VAL A 117 -31.46 51.47 33.12
N GLN A 118 -30.55 50.54 33.41
CA GLN A 118 -29.81 49.81 32.40
C GLN A 118 -29.97 48.30 32.63
N GLU A 119 -30.61 47.62 31.69
CA GLU A 119 -30.85 46.17 31.74
C GLU A 119 -30.38 45.54 30.43
N SER A 120 -29.79 44.34 30.48
CA SER A 120 -29.28 43.64 29.29
C SER A 120 -29.85 42.24 29.18
N TYR A 121 -30.28 41.87 27.97
CA TYR A 121 -30.93 40.59 27.69
C TYR A 121 -30.24 39.91 26.51
N GLU A 122 -29.91 38.63 26.64
CA GLU A 122 -29.24 37.86 25.59
C GLU A 122 -30.22 37.45 24.47
N VAL A 123 -29.74 37.52 23.23
CA VAL A 123 -30.42 37.03 22.04
C VAL A 123 -29.59 35.90 21.44
N LEU A 124 -30.18 34.72 21.27
CA LEU A 124 -29.51 33.58 20.64
C LEU A 124 -29.80 33.57 19.14
N VAL A 125 -28.78 33.84 18.33
CA VAL A 125 -28.86 33.74 16.87
C VAL A 125 -28.46 32.32 16.46
N THR A 126 -29.35 31.59 15.81
CA THR A 126 -29.10 30.20 15.38
C THR A 126 -29.19 30.07 13.86
N PRO A 127 -28.43 29.16 13.24
CA PRO A 127 -28.46 29.02 11.79
C PRO A 127 -29.84 28.55 11.32
N ARG A 128 -30.30 29.11 10.20
CA ARG A 128 -31.54 28.67 9.57
C ARG A 128 -31.31 27.28 8.96
N PRO A 129 -32.26 26.32 9.10
CA PRO A 129 -32.18 25.06 8.38
C PRO A 129 -32.10 25.29 6.88
N VAL A 130 -31.11 24.68 6.23
CA VAL A 130 -30.94 24.71 4.77
C VAL A 130 -31.22 23.33 4.18
N THR A 131 -31.45 23.27 2.87
CA THR A 131 -31.60 21.98 2.19
C THR A 131 -30.31 21.16 2.30
N ARG A 132 -30.43 19.93 2.79
CA ARG A 132 -29.28 19.02 2.92
C ARG A 132 -28.68 18.74 1.53
N PRO A 133 -27.35 18.92 1.35
CA PRO A 133 -26.66 18.48 0.14
C PRO A 133 -26.85 16.96 -0.12
N PRO A 134 -26.69 16.51 -1.38
CA PRO A 134 -26.58 15.08 -1.67
C PRO A 134 -25.42 14.44 -0.88
N ARG A 135 -25.59 13.17 -0.50
CA ARG A 135 -24.55 12.41 0.21
C ARG A 135 -23.25 12.40 -0.60
N SER A 136 -22.12 12.55 0.09
CA SER A 136 -20.78 12.51 -0.50
C SER A 136 -19.91 11.49 0.24
N PRO A 137 -19.97 10.19 -0.11
CA PRO A 137 -19.12 9.17 0.49
C PRO A 137 -17.65 9.45 0.27
N ALA A 138 -16.84 9.29 1.31
CA ALA A 138 -15.41 9.57 1.27
C ALA A 138 -14.57 8.35 1.65
N ALA A 139 -13.40 8.23 1.04
CA ALA A 139 -12.38 7.31 1.52
C ALA A 139 -11.01 7.96 1.42
N GLY A 140 -10.13 7.61 2.35
CA GLY A 140 -8.77 8.12 2.42
C GLY A 140 -7.82 7.09 3.02
N THR A 141 -6.53 7.29 2.77
CA THR A 141 -5.46 6.42 3.28
C THR A 141 -4.28 7.25 3.78
N THR A 142 -3.59 6.78 4.81
CA THR A 142 -2.32 7.37 5.27
C THR A 142 -1.11 6.64 4.69
N ALA A 143 -1.30 5.71 3.76
CA ALA A 143 -0.23 4.86 3.21
C ALA A 143 0.94 5.71 2.69
N ARG A 144 2.13 5.45 3.26
CA ARG A 144 3.41 6.06 2.84
C ARG A 144 4.49 5.00 2.91
N GLY A 145 4.91 4.52 1.74
CA GLY A 145 5.94 3.48 1.63
C GLY A 145 5.61 2.26 2.48
N ASP A 146 6.51 1.93 3.39
CA ASP A 146 6.49 0.75 4.23
C ASP A 146 6.14 1.06 5.70
N SER A 147 5.53 2.22 5.99
CA SER A 147 5.02 2.51 7.32
C SER A 147 3.62 1.91 7.54
N PRO A 148 3.23 1.57 8.79
CA PRO A 148 1.86 1.24 9.12
C PRO A 148 0.92 2.35 8.67
N PHE A 149 -0.24 1.98 8.17
CA PHE A 149 -1.21 2.95 7.67
C PHE A 149 -2.64 2.54 8.00
N ILE A 150 -3.54 3.51 7.85
CA ILE A 150 -4.97 3.30 7.99
C ILE A 150 -5.69 3.75 6.74
N GLU A 151 -6.68 2.97 6.35
CA GLU A 151 -7.71 3.35 5.38
C GLU A 151 -8.99 3.65 6.13
N VAL A 152 -9.61 4.79 5.82
CA VAL A 152 -10.90 5.19 6.38
C VAL A 152 -11.89 5.34 5.26
N SER A 153 -13.12 4.88 5.46
CA SER A 153 -14.21 5.05 4.52
C SER A 153 -15.49 5.42 5.25
N LEU A 154 -16.12 6.52 4.83
CA LEU A 154 -17.34 7.09 5.39
C LEU A 154 -18.48 6.98 4.40
N ASP A 155 -19.71 6.81 4.90
CA ASP A 155 -20.91 6.80 4.07
C ASP A 155 -21.35 8.20 3.61
N ASP A 156 -20.89 9.25 4.30
CA ASP A 156 -21.12 10.66 3.98
C ASP A 156 -20.03 11.56 4.60
N GLN A 157 -20.02 12.85 4.20
CA GLN A 157 -19.22 13.91 4.80
C GLN A 157 -20.08 15.05 5.37
N VAL A 158 -21.40 15.02 5.15
CA VAL A 158 -22.32 16.10 5.53
C VAL A 158 -23.30 15.60 6.59
N PHE A 159 -23.21 16.16 7.80
CA PHE A 159 -23.98 15.70 8.95
C PHE A 159 -24.64 16.86 9.71
N ALA A 160 -25.72 16.58 10.42
CA ALA A 160 -26.31 17.48 11.40
C ALA A 160 -25.94 17.08 12.84
N PRO A 161 -25.94 18.01 13.80
CA PRO A 161 -25.90 17.66 15.22
C PRO A 161 -26.99 16.63 15.56
N GLY A 162 -26.61 15.52 16.19
CA GLY A 162 -27.52 14.41 16.50
C GLY A 162 -27.54 13.26 15.48
N ASP A 163 -26.98 13.45 14.27
CA ASP A 163 -26.81 12.40 13.26
C ASP A 163 -25.82 11.31 13.73
N GLU A 164 -25.83 10.17 13.06
CA GLU A 164 -24.86 9.08 13.24
C GLU A 164 -23.92 9.03 12.03
N ILE A 165 -22.62 9.11 12.30
CA ILE A 165 -21.56 8.87 11.32
C ILE A 165 -21.35 7.37 11.21
N SER A 166 -21.46 6.81 10.01
CA SER A 166 -21.20 5.40 9.75
C SER A 166 -20.00 5.22 8.82
N GLY A 167 -19.10 4.30 9.17
CA GLY A 167 -17.89 4.11 8.39
C GLY A 167 -17.21 2.77 8.65
N ALA A 168 -16.03 2.59 8.05
CA ALA A 168 -15.10 1.54 8.41
C ALA A 168 -13.68 2.06 8.41
N VAL A 169 -12.83 1.35 9.14
CA VAL A 169 -11.39 1.52 9.15
C VAL A 169 -10.75 0.20 8.78
N ALA A 170 -9.68 0.20 7.99
CA ALA A 170 -8.82 -0.96 7.79
C ALA A 170 -7.38 -0.58 8.11
N LEU A 171 -6.69 -1.49 8.80
CA LEU A 171 -5.27 -1.34 9.14
C LEU A 171 -4.43 -2.04 8.08
N GLY A 172 -3.32 -1.45 7.68
CA GLY A 172 -2.39 -2.07 6.76
C GLY A 172 -0.94 -1.89 7.19
N ASN A 173 -0.12 -2.87 6.81
CA ASN A 173 1.31 -2.90 7.05
C ASN A 173 1.68 -2.81 8.53
N VAL A 174 0.95 -3.55 9.36
CA VAL A 174 1.11 -3.55 10.82
C VAL A 174 2.06 -4.66 11.27
N GLN A 175 2.13 -5.78 10.54
CA GLN A 175 3.25 -6.74 10.55
C GLN A 175 3.64 -7.24 11.95
N GLY A 176 2.65 -7.57 12.77
CA GLY A 176 2.89 -8.06 14.13
C GLY A 176 3.36 -6.98 15.12
N ARG A 177 3.49 -5.71 14.70
CA ARG A 177 3.55 -4.58 15.65
C ARG A 177 2.28 -4.63 16.49
N GLY A 178 2.44 -4.61 17.81
CA GLY A 178 1.30 -4.67 18.72
C GLY A 178 0.42 -3.44 18.53
N VAL A 179 -0.81 -3.62 18.06
CA VAL A 179 -1.85 -2.57 18.07
C VAL A 179 -2.53 -2.61 19.43
N ARG A 180 -2.63 -1.45 20.09
CA ARG A 180 -3.25 -1.32 21.42
C ARG A 180 -4.74 -1.01 21.33
N GLY A 181 -5.14 -0.30 20.29
CA GLY A 181 -6.52 0.08 20.05
C GLY A 181 -6.64 1.14 18.98
N MET A 182 -7.88 1.53 18.75
CA MET A 182 -8.24 2.58 17.81
C MET A 182 -9.19 3.57 18.48
N GLU A 183 -8.87 4.85 18.34
CA GLU A 183 -9.72 5.97 18.74
C GLU A 183 -10.38 6.58 17.51
N ILE A 184 -11.66 6.89 17.63
CA ILE A 184 -12.41 7.64 16.63
C ILE A 184 -12.91 8.90 17.31
N SER A 185 -12.43 10.06 16.87
CA SER A 185 -12.75 11.35 17.46
C SER A 185 -13.45 12.26 16.45
N LEU A 186 -14.55 12.87 16.88
CA LEU A 186 -15.08 14.07 16.22
C LEU A 186 -14.38 15.30 16.81
N VAL A 187 -13.63 16.01 15.97
CA VAL A 187 -12.78 17.14 16.39
C VAL A 187 -13.28 18.43 15.74
N GLY A 188 -13.59 19.43 16.57
CA GLY A 188 -13.97 20.77 16.14
C GLY A 188 -12.81 21.73 16.34
N VAL A 189 -12.39 22.38 15.27
CA VAL A 189 -11.23 23.28 15.24
C VAL A 189 -11.69 24.69 14.94
N GLU A 190 -11.40 25.60 15.86
CA GLU A 190 -11.54 27.04 15.66
C GLU A 190 -10.35 27.56 14.86
N ARG A 191 -10.63 28.30 13.79
CA ARG A 191 -9.63 29.01 12.99
C ARG A 191 -9.83 30.49 13.15
N LEU A 192 -8.82 31.17 13.67
CA LEU A 192 -8.80 32.63 13.73
C LEU A 192 -8.20 33.19 12.45
N LEU A 193 -9.03 33.89 11.69
CA LEU A 193 -8.67 34.53 10.43
C LEU A 193 -8.29 35.97 10.74
N SER A 194 -7.00 36.25 10.93
CA SER A 194 -6.53 37.62 11.16
C SER A 194 -6.40 38.38 9.85
N GLY A 195 -6.92 39.61 9.80
CA GLY A 195 -6.90 40.49 8.62
C GLY A 195 -5.53 41.05 8.18
N GLY A 196 -4.41 40.44 8.59
CA GLY A 196 -3.06 40.95 8.28
C GLY A 196 -2.09 39.85 7.80
N PRO A 197 -1.19 40.13 6.85
CA PRO A 197 -0.30 39.15 6.21
C PRO A 197 0.75 38.51 7.15
N ALA A 198 0.92 39.02 8.37
CA ALA A 198 1.87 38.50 9.37
C ALA A 198 1.19 37.67 10.48
N ALA A 199 -0.15 37.60 10.51
CA ALA A 199 -0.88 36.87 11.52
C ALA A 199 -1.19 35.46 11.01
N SER A 200 -0.43 34.50 11.51
CA SER A 200 -0.59 33.09 11.17
C SER A 200 -2.04 32.62 11.38
N ASN A 201 -2.54 31.81 10.45
CA ASN A 201 -3.81 31.09 10.55
C ASN A 201 -3.76 30.17 11.78
N ARG A 202 -4.18 30.67 12.95
CA ARG A 202 -4.10 29.93 14.22
C ARG A 202 -5.32 29.03 14.33
N ALA A 203 -5.07 27.72 14.29
CA ALA A 203 -6.06 26.69 14.53
C ALA A 203 -5.96 26.21 15.98
N THR A 204 -7.09 26.12 16.68
CA THR A 204 -7.16 25.56 18.04
C THR A 204 -8.28 24.54 18.11
N GLU A 205 -7.99 23.37 18.69
CA GLU A 205 -9.02 22.39 19.02
C GLU A 205 -9.95 22.98 20.09
N ALA A 206 -11.21 23.16 19.73
CA ALA A 206 -12.25 23.67 20.62
C ALA A 206 -13.14 22.55 21.16
N HIS A 207 -13.30 21.48 20.39
CA HIS A 207 -14.17 20.36 20.73
C HIS A 207 -13.50 19.03 20.38
N ARG A 208 -13.62 18.04 21.26
CA ARG A 208 -13.26 16.65 20.97
C ARG A 208 -14.23 15.69 21.65
N PHE A 209 -14.76 14.77 20.85
CA PHE A 209 -15.61 13.69 21.32
C PHE A 209 -15.01 12.37 20.82
N THR A 210 -14.53 11.53 21.74
CA THR A 210 -13.80 10.30 21.39
C THR A 210 -14.61 9.06 21.74
N ALA A 211 -14.65 8.12 20.82
CA ALA A 211 -15.12 6.76 21.04
C ALA A 211 -13.94 5.79 20.86
N PHE A 212 -13.84 4.82 21.76
CA PHE A 212 -12.80 3.80 21.71
C PHE A 212 -13.32 2.55 21.02
N ARG A 213 -12.43 1.93 20.25
CA ARG A 213 -12.68 0.63 19.67
C ARG A 213 -11.46 -0.28 19.85
N ARG A 214 -11.74 -1.51 20.27
CA ARG A 214 -10.73 -2.56 20.31
C ARG A 214 -10.32 -2.93 18.88
N ALA A 215 -9.03 -2.90 18.63
CA ALA A 215 -8.38 -3.38 17.43
C ALA A 215 -7.05 -4.01 17.85
N ASP A 216 -6.67 -5.10 17.20
CA ASP A 216 -5.35 -5.71 17.40
C ASP A 216 -4.66 -6.01 16.05
N SER A 217 -3.44 -6.54 16.09
CA SER A 217 -2.68 -6.83 14.86
C SER A 217 -3.30 -7.93 13.99
N ARG A 218 -4.21 -8.75 14.53
CA ARG A 218 -4.97 -9.75 13.76
C ARG A 218 -6.10 -9.14 12.94
N ASP A 219 -6.41 -7.87 13.21
CA ASP A 219 -7.38 -7.10 12.43
C ASP A 219 -6.78 -6.44 11.18
N GLU A 220 -5.49 -6.65 10.91
CA GLU A 220 -4.84 -6.19 9.68
C GLU A 220 -5.59 -6.68 8.43
N GLY A 221 -5.88 -5.75 7.51
CA GLY A 221 -6.66 -6.00 6.30
C GLY A 221 -8.16 -6.25 6.51
N ARG A 222 -8.65 -6.35 7.75
CA ARG A 222 -10.09 -6.49 8.00
C ARG A 222 -10.75 -5.11 7.98
N GLU A 223 -11.94 -5.03 7.39
CA GLU A 223 -12.78 -3.85 7.57
C GLU A 223 -13.37 -3.86 8.99
N LEU A 224 -13.06 -2.85 9.77
CA LEU A 224 -13.60 -2.61 11.09
C LEU A 224 -14.74 -1.57 10.97
N PRO A 225 -16.02 -1.97 10.90
CA PRO A 225 -17.15 -1.03 10.78
C PRO A 225 -17.47 -0.31 12.09
N PHE A 226 -17.65 1.01 12.06
CA PHE A 226 -17.98 1.80 13.26
C PHE A 226 -19.22 2.66 13.04
N ARG A 227 -19.81 3.08 14.16
CA ARG A 227 -20.88 4.07 14.24
C ARG A 227 -20.54 5.07 15.34
N PHE A 228 -20.70 6.35 15.05
CA PHE A 228 -20.38 7.43 15.97
C PHE A 228 -21.52 8.44 15.99
N ARG A 229 -22.17 8.62 17.14
CA ARG A 229 -23.28 9.56 17.27
C ARG A 229 -22.78 10.96 17.59
N ILE A 230 -23.12 11.93 16.74
CA ILE A 230 -22.80 13.34 16.97
C ILE A 230 -23.68 13.86 18.12
N PRO A 231 -23.11 14.47 19.19
CA PRO A 231 -23.90 15.05 20.25
C PRO A 231 -24.84 16.14 19.71
N ARG A 232 -26.07 16.24 20.23
CA ARG A 232 -27.04 17.26 19.77
C ARG A 232 -26.62 18.69 20.12
N SER A 233 -25.72 18.84 21.09
CA SER A 233 -25.25 20.13 21.61
C SER A 233 -24.09 20.72 20.82
N VAL A 234 -23.54 20.04 19.81
CA VAL A 234 -22.40 20.59 19.05
C VAL A 234 -22.84 21.74 18.16
N ALA A 235 -22.00 22.77 18.06
CA ALA A 235 -22.20 23.86 17.14
C ALA A 235 -21.95 23.39 15.68
N PRO A 236 -22.81 23.78 14.72
CA PRO A 236 -22.56 23.57 13.30
C PRO A 236 -21.26 24.26 12.83
N SER A 237 -20.75 23.82 11.68
CA SER A 237 -19.70 24.54 10.96
C SER A 237 -20.19 25.94 10.59
N PHE A 238 -19.31 26.93 10.73
CA PHE A 238 -19.59 28.29 10.29
C PHE A 238 -18.29 29.01 9.91
N ASP A 239 -18.43 30.08 9.13
CA ASP A 239 -17.39 31.06 8.84
C ASP A 239 -17.98 32.45 9.06
N ALA A 240 -17.45 33.19 10.03
CA ALA A 240 -17.87 34.53 10.41
C ALA A 240 -16.79 35.58 10.04
N GLY A 241 -15.96 35.30 9.05
CA GLY A 241 -14.90 36.19 8.54
C GLY A 241 -13.66 36.27 9.42
N TRP A 242 -13.81 36.47 10.74
CA TRP A 242 -12.70 36.53 11.72
C TRP A 242 -12.49 35.22 12.48
N VAL A 243 -13.54 34.41 12.59
CA VAL A 243 -13.45 33.06 13.14
C VAL A 243 -14.29 32.11 12.32
N ALA A 244 -13.75 30.91 12.11
CA ALA A 244 -14.47 29.78 11.55
C ALA A 244 -14.38 28.58 12.48
N LEU A 245 -15.43 27.76 12.51
CA LEU A 245 -15.43 26.44 13.16
C LEU A 245 -15.52 25.37 12.07
N VAL A 246 -14.50 24.52 11.99
CA VAL A 246 -14.46 23.39 11.06
C VAL A 246 -14.41 22.07 11.81
N TRP A 247 -15.04 21.04 11.25
CA TRP A 247 -15.10 19.72 11.87
C TRP A 247 -14.32 18.69 11.05
N GLY A 248 -13.77 17.71 11.75
CA GLY A 248 -13.13 16.54 11.14
C GLY A 248 -13.38 15.29 11.96
N LEU A 249 -13.42 14.15 11.28
CA LEU A 249 -13.33 12.84 11.91
C LEU A 249 -11.86 12.41 11.92
N GLU A 250 -11.31 12.27 13.11
CA GLU A 250 -9.97 11.76 13.33
C GLU A 250 -10.04 10.28 13.72
N VAL A 251 -9.29 9.45 13.02
CA VAL A 251 -9.07 8.05 13.37
C VAL A 251 -7.61 7.92 13.76
N ARG A 252 -7.37 7.49 15.00
CA ARG A 252 -6.02 7.27 15.55
C ARG A 252 -5.85 5.81 15.93
N VAL A 253 -4.74 5.22 15.51
CA VAL A 253 -4.37 3.85 15.88
C VAL A 253 -3.10 3.88 16.70
N GLU A 254 -3.18 3.29 17.89
CA GLU A 254 -2.06 3.25 18.83
C GLU A 254 -1.21 2.01 18.61
N LEU A 255 0.09 2.21 18.44
CA LEU A 255 1.08 1.15 18.29
C LEU A 255 1.91 1.01 19.59
N ALA A 256 2.24 -0.22 19.96
CA ALA A 256 2.84 -0.50 21.27
C ALA A 256 4.28 0.01 21.45
N ARG A 257 5.00 0.30 20.37
CA ARG A 257 6.42 0.68 20.35
C ARG A 257 6.76 1.73 19.27
N ALA A 258 5.77 2.44 18.75
CA ALA A 258 5.94 3.44 17.70
C ALA A 258 4.89 4.54 17.85
N ASP A 259 5.12 5.67 17.18
CA ASP A 259 4.11 6.72 17.07
C ASP A 259 2.83 6.16 16.42
N GLY A 260 1.69 6.60 16.94
CA GLY A 260 0.39 6.22 16.39
C GLY A 260 0.19 6.76 14.98
N VAL A 261 -0.67 6.10 14.21
CA VAL A 261 -1.07 6.55 12.88
C VAL A 261 -2.37 7.34 13.01
N VAL A 262 -2.43 8.53 12.43
CA VAL A 262 -3.61 9.42 12.47
C VAL A 262 -4.09 9.75 11.06
N HIS A 263 -5.40 9.64 10.83
CA HIS A 263 -6.08 10.05 9.61
C HIS A 263 -7.21 11.00 9.98
N THR A 264 -7.30 12.12 9.26
CA THR A 264 -8.37 13.09 9.46
C THR A 264 -9.18 13.23 8.17
N THR A 265 -10.49 12.96 8.26
CA THR A 265 -11.43 13.22 7.17
C THR A 265 -12.22 14.49 7.49
N PRO A 266 -12.19 15.55 6.66
CA PRO A 266 -12.96 16.75 6.91
C PRO A 266 -14.46 16.47 6.81
N LEU A 267 -15.23 17.10 7.69
CA LEU A 267 -16.69 16.99 7.77
C LEU A 267 -17.36 18.37 7.67
N VAL A 268 -18.56 18.40 7.12
CA VAL A 268 -19.44 19.57 7.16
C VAL A 268 -20.54 19.29 8.17
N LEU A 269 -20.59 20.07 9.25
CA LEU A 269 -21.72 20.04 10.18
C LEU A 269 -22.67 21.20 9.89
N GLY A 270 -23.94 20.91 9.61
CA GLY A 270 -24.94 21.93 9.28
C GLY A 270 -26.27 21.71 9.99
N VAL A 271 -27.16 22.70 9.92
CA VAL A 271 -28.57 22.53 10.29
C VAL A 271 -29.36 22.33 9.02
N PHE A 272 -30.02 21.19 8.90
CA PHE A 272 -30.69 20.79 7.67
C PHE A 272 -32.19 20.60 7.85
N ASP A 273 -32.96 20.91 6.81
CA ASP A 273 -34.42 20.79 6.76
C ASP A 273 -34.93 19.34 6.67
N ARG A 274 -34.03 18.38 6.41
CA ARG A 274 -34.33 16.97 6.15
C ARG A 274 -33.34 16.03 6.84
N PRO A 275 -33.79 14.82 7.22
CA PRO A 275 -32.91 13.78 7.73
C PRO A 275 -31.92 13.30 6.65
N PRO A 276 -30.83 12.61 7.03
CA PRO A 276 -29.93 11.99 6.06
C PRO A 276 -30.69 10.98 5.18
N GLY A 277 -30.43 11.00 3.87
CA GLY A 277 -31.02 10.03 2.94
C GLY A 277 -30.58 8.59 3.25
N LEU A 278 -31.37 7.59 2.85
CA LEU A 278 -31.00 6.17 2.95
C LEU A 278 -30.22 5.71 1.70
N GLY A 279 -29.19 4.87 1.87
CA GLY A 279 -28.69 4.02 0.77
C GLY A 279 -27.44 4.48 -0.01
N ALA A 280 -26.45 5.14 0.60
CA ALA A 280 -25.15 5.31 -0.06
C ALA A 280 -24.20 4.13 0.23
N ILE A 281 -23.57 3.59 -0.83
CA ILE A 281 -22.60 2.49 -0.71
C ILE A 281 -21.23 3.09 -0.35
N ARG A 282 -20.76 2.76 0.85
CA ARG A 282 -19.40 3.05 1.31
C ARG A 282 -18.37 2.48 0.32
N ARG A 283 -17.28 3.21 0.05
CA ARG A 283 -16.17 2.67 -0.74
C ARG A 283 -15.50 1.52 0.02
N GLN A 284 -15.22 0.41 -0.66
CA GLN A 284 -14.51 -0.73 -0.06
C GLN A 284 -13.09 -0.34 0.35
N ILE A 285 -12.63 -0.88 1.46
CA ILE A 285 -11.27 -0.69 2.01
C ILE A 285 -10.69 -2.02 2.50
N GLY A 286 -9.42 -2.03 2.87
CA GLY A 286 -8.76 -3.23 3.40
C GLY A 286 -8.66 -4.36 2.37
N SER A 287 -8.64 -5.60 2.86
CA SER A 287 -8.33 -6.80 2.06
C SER A 287 -9.24 -6.99 0.85
N GLY A 288 -10.53 -6.67 0.94
CA GLY A 288 -11.44 -6.71 -0.19
C GLY A 288 -10.99 -5.78 -1.33
N ARG A 289 -10.69 -4.52 -0.99
CA ARG A 289 -10.15 -3.52 -1.93
C ARG A 289 -8.80 -3.95 -2.48
N TRP A 290 -7.89 -4.42 -1.60
CA TRP A 290 -6.55 -4.83 -2.00
C TRP A 290 -6.59 -6.01 -2.98
N ARG A 291 -7.43 -7.03 -2.72
CA ARG A 291 -7.63 -8.15 -3.64
C ARG A 291 -8.17 -7.69 -4.99
N ALA A 292 -9.13 -6.77 -5.01
CA ALA A 292 -9.66 -6.22 -6.25
C ALA A 292 -8.56 -5.50 -7.07
N VAL A 293 -7.71 -4.71 -6.40
CA VAL A 293 -6.55 -4.05 -7.03
C VAL A 293 -5.56 -5.09 -7.56
N TRP A 294 -5.18 -6.08 -6.76
CA TRP A 294 -4.25 -7.13 -7.16
C TRP A 294 -4.78 -7.95 -8.33
N GLY A 295 -6.05 -8.37 -8.29
CA GLY A 295 -6.68 -9.10 -9.38
C GLY A 295 -6.73 -8.30 -10.67
N ALA A 296 -7.14 -7.02 -10.59
CA ALA A 296 -7.22 -6.16 -11.77
C ALA A 296 -5.85 -5.84 -12.39
N VAL A 297 -4.83 -5.60 -11.56
CA VAL A 297 -3.46 -5.31 -12.02
C VAL A 297 -2.79 -6.58 -12.53
N GLY A 298 -2.84 -7.68 -11.78
CA GLY A 298 -2.26 -8.96 -12.18
C GLY A 298 -2.84 -9.49 -13.50
N ALA A 299 -4.15 -9.39 -13.71
CA ALA A 299 -4.81 -9.84 -14.93
C ALA A 299 -4.26 -9.14 -16.20
N ARG A 300 -3.84 -7.87 -16.10
CA ARG A 300 -3.23 -7.14 -17.24
C ARG A 300 -1.90 -7.75 -17.69
N HIS A 301 -1.22 -8.46 -16.80
CA HIS A 301 0.04 -9.16 -17.08
C HIS A 301 -0.14 -10.67 -17.24
N GLY A 302 -1.39 -11.17 -17.33
CA GLY A 302 -1.66 -12.61 -17.42
C GLY A 302 -1.40 -13.38 -16.13
N LEU A 303 -1.34 -12.69 -14.99
CA LEU A 303 -1.19 -13.31 -13.67
C LEU A 303 -2.55 -13.48 -13.00
N SER A 304 -2.71 -14.57 -12.24
CA SER A 304 -3.90 -14.88 -11.46
C SER A 304 -3.65 -14.64 -9.98
N LEU A 305 -4.64 -14.09 -9.28
CA LEU A 305 -4.60 -13.89 -7.84
C LEU A 305 -4.98 -15.18 -7.11
N ASP A 306 -4.20 -15.54 -6.10
CA ASP A 306 -4.49 -16.63 -5.20
C ASP A 306 -5.77 -16.36 -4.37
N PRO A 307 -6.68 -17.34 -4.25
CA PRO A 307 -7.96 -17.16 -3.56
C PRO A 307 -7.82 -16.97 -2.05
N LEU A 308 -6.70 -17.37 -1.44
CA LEU A 308 -6.46 -17.33 0.00
C LEU A 308 -5.42 -16.26 0.37
N GLU A 309 -4.41 -16.05 -0.45
CA GLU A 309 -3.32 -15.10 -0.20
C GLU A 309 -3.33 -13.88 -1.14
N LEU A 310 -2.71 -12.77 -0.73
CA LEU A 310 -2.37 -11.66 -1.63
C LEU A 310 -1.11 -12.01 -2.43
N ARG A 311 -1.24 -13.02 -3.30
CA ARG A 311 -0.17 -13.55 -4.14
C ARG A 311 -0.64 -13.69 -5.57
N LEU A 312 0.12 -13.16 -6.52
CA LEU A 312 -0.07 -13.40 -7.94
C LEU A 312 0.81 -14.56 -8.39
N SER A 313 0.29 -15.39 -9.30
CA SER A 313 1.04 -16.46 -9.96
C SER A 313 0.66 -16.58 -11.43
N GLY A 314 1.60 -17.02 -12.27
CA GLY A 314 1.37 -17.18 -13.71
C GLY A 314 2.68 -17.30 -14.48
N ALA A 315 2.69 -16.80 -15.71
CA ALA A 315 3.89 -16.77 -16.54
C ALA A 315 4.10 -15.37 -17.13
N LEU A 316 5.34 -14.88 -17.10
CA LEU A 316 5.76 -13.64 -17.74
C LEU A 316 6.85 -13.98 -18.75
N SER A 317 6.60 -13.69 -20.03
CA SER A 317 7.56 -13.94 -21.12
C SER A 317 8.12 -15.38 -21.18
N GLY A 318 7.38 -16.38 -20.69
CA GLY A 318 7.82 -17.78 -20.63
C GLY A 318 8.49 -18.19 -19.30
N CYS A 319 8.79 -17.25 -18.41
CA CYS A 319 9.24 -17.54 -17.05
C CYS A 319 8.02 -17.78 -16.13
N ALA A 320 8.09 -18.82 -15.29
CA ALA A 320 7.09 -18.99 -14.23
C ALA A 320 7.28 -17.87 -13.21
N ALA A 321 6.21 -17.11 -12.93
CA ALA A 321 6.26 -15.89 -12.15
C ALA A 321 5.40 -16.01 -10.88
N SER A 322 5.88 -15.48 -9.77
CA SER A 322 5.06 -15.25 -8.59
C SER A 322 5.39 -13.94 -7.90
N VAL A 323 4.37 -13.24 -7.39
CA VAL A 323 4.52 -11.92 -6.74
C VAL A 323 3.71 -11.88 -5.46
N TRP A 324 4.27 -11.38 -4.37
CA TRP A 324 3.58 -11.24 -3.08
C TRP A 324 4.17 -10.11 -2.25
N ILE A 325 3.56 -9.83 -1.10
CA ILE A 325 4.08 -8.88 -0.11
C ILE A 325 4.85 -9.67 0.95
N ASP A 326 6.13 -9.37 1.14
CA ASP A 326 6.91 -9.99 2.21
C ASP A 326 6.55 -9.37 3.56
N ALA A 327 5.92 -10.17 4.42
CA ALA A 327 5.55 -9.81 5.78
C ALA A 327 6.62 -10.16 6.83
N GLY A 328 7.70 -10.87 6.45
CA GLY A 328 8.60 -11.55 7.39
C GLY A 328 9.98 -10.94 7.58
N SER A 329 10.45 -10.04 6.71
CA SER A 329 11.77 -9.40 6.88
C SER A 329 11.71 -8.13 7.73
N SER A 330 12.84 -7.78 8.36
CA SER A 330 13.01 -6.57 9.18
C SER A 330 12.81 -5.25 8.42
N SER A 331 12.75 -5.32 7.08
CA SER A 331 12.30 -4.22 6.23
C SER A 331 10.85 -4.47 5.83
N SER A 332 9.98 -3.56 6.21
CA SER A 332 8.53 -3.67 6.06
C SER A 332 8.04 -3.82 4.61
N GLY A 333 6.99 -4.61 4.41
CA GLY A 333 5.93 -4.44 3.39
C GLY A 333 6.34 -4.44 1.92
N ALA A 334 7.52 -4.95 1.59
CA ALA A 334 8.04 -4.88 0.22
C ALA A 334 7.31 -5.85 -0.71
N LEU A 335 7.15 -5.42 -1.96
CA LEU A 335 6.79 -6.32 -3.04
C LEU A 335 7.98 -7.21 -3.38
N VAL A 336 7.73 -8.51 -3.44
CA VAL A 336 8.70 -9.52 -3.85
C VAL A 336 8.17 -10.19 -5.11
N GLY A 337 9.07 -10.37 -6.08
CA GLY A 337 8.81 -11.08 -7.32
C GLY A 337 9.81 -12.20 -7.50
N GLU A 338 9.34 -13.38 -7.88
CA GLU A 338 10.17 -14.50 -8.29
C GLU A 338 9.89 -14.85 -9.74
N LEU A 339 10.94 -15.12 -10.50
CA LEU A 339 10.86 -15.74 -11.82
C LEU A 339 11.69 -17.02 -11.82
N ARG A 340 11.19 -18.06 -12.49
CA ARG A 340 11.89 -19.34 -12.73
C ARG A 340 11.91 -19.68 -14.20
N TRP A 341 13.02 -20.25 -14.66
CA TRP A 341 13.24 -20.67 -16.05
C TRP A 341 14.17 -21.90 -16.11
N PRO A 342 14.31 -22.57 -17.26
CA PRO A 342 15.26 -23.67 -17.41
C PRO A 342 16.71 -23.23 -17.15
N SER A 343 17.45 -24.00 -16.37
CA SER A 343 18.83 -23.67 -15.99
C SER A 343 19.71 -23.25 -17.17
N TRP A 344 20.40 -22.12 -17.03
CA TRP A 344 21.43 -21.66 -17.98
C TRP A 344 22.71 -22.48 -17.90
N GLY A 345 22.95 -23.15 -16.78
CA GLY A 345 24.12 -23.98 -16.55
C GLY A 345 25.44 -23.21 -16.60
N LEU A 346 25.46 -21.98 -16.09
CA LEU A 346 26.65 -21.12 -16.04
C LEU A 346 27.30 -21.10 -14.66
N ASP A 347 26.70 -21.78 -13.69
CA ASP A 347 27.00 -21.62 -12.27
C ASP A 347 26.91 -20.14 -11.85
N LEU A 348 25.93 -19.43 -12.41
CA LEU A 348 25.73 -18.00 -12.21
C LEU A 348 25.22 -17.74 -10.80
N GLU A 349 25.79 -16.72 -10.17
CA GLU A 349 25.33 -16.18 -8.91
C GLU A 349 25.47 -14.65 -8.97
N VAL A 350 24.35 -13.96 -8.82
CA VAL A 350 24.28 -12.51 -8.66
C VAL A 350 23.63 -12.19 -7.33
N GLY A 351 24.29 -11.38 -6.51
CA GLY A 351 23.76 -10.95 -5.23
C GLY A 351 24.35 -9.63 -4.76
N VAL A 352 23.74 -9.00 -3.77
CA VAL A 352 24.21 -7.72 -3.22
C VAL A 352 25.61 -7.84 -2.60
N LYS A 353 26.51 -6.89 -2.90
CA LYS A 353 27.81 -6.79 -2.24
C LYS A 353 27.60 -6.44 -0.75
N ARG A 354 28.02 -7.32 0.15
CA ARG A 354 28.10 -6.99 1.59
C ARG A 354 29.32 -6.07 1.82
N PHE A 355 29.08 -4.94 2.48
CA PHE A 355 29.86 -3.68 2.47
C PHE A 355 31.33 -3.73 2.96
N LEU A 356 31.96 -4.89 3.19
CA LEU A 356 33.27 -4.94 3.86
C LEU A 356 34.51 -5.06 2.95
N LEU A 357 34.38 -5.24 1.63
CA LEU A 357 35.52 -5.39 0.72
C LEU A 357 35.23 -4.73 -0.64
N ALA A 358 35.21 -3.40 -0.67
CA ALA A 358 35.13 -2.62 -1.91
C ALA A 358 36.54 -2.16 -2.34
N LEU A 359 37.33 -3.09 -2.89
CA LEU A 359 38.46 -2.71 -3.75
C LEU A 359 37.99 -2.74 -5.20
N ALA A 360 38.41 -1.71 -5.93
CA ALA A 360 37.93 -1.30 -7.24
C ALA A 360 37.85 -2.45 -8.26
N SER A 361 36.67 -2.61 -8.88
CA SER A 361 36.57 -3.22 -10.20
C SER A 361 36.13 -2.13 -11.18
N GLU A 362 36.95 -1.91 -12.20
CA GLU A 362 36.62 -1.10 -13.37
C GLU A 362 35.54 -1.84 -14.18
N ASP A 363 34.26 -1.50 -13.94
CA ASP A 363 33.19 -1.58 -14.96
C ASP A 363 31.83 -1.12 -14.40
N ASP A 364 31.16 -0.26 -15.18
CA ASP A 364 29.81 0.31 -15.04
C ASP A 364 29.47 0.97 -13.68
N GLU A 365 29.37 2.31 -13.67
CA GLU A 365 29.18 3.18 -12.49
C GLU A 365 27.96 2.89 -11.58
N GLY A 366 27.10 1.91 -11.89
CA GLY A 366 25.95 1.52 -11.05
C GLY A 366 25.88 0.04 -10.68
N PHE A 367 25.90 -0.86 -11.65
CA PHE A 367 25.64 -2.30 -11.43
C PHE A 367 26.76 -2.98 -10.65
N GLY A 368 28.02 -2.78 -11.08
CA GLY A 368 29.19 -3.37 -10.43
C GLY A 368 29.42 -2.86 -9.01
N ARG A 369 28.90 -1.66 -8.67
CA ARG A 369 28.93 -1.14 -7.30
C ARG A 369 27.99 -1.89 -6.36
N ARG A 370 26.82 -2.29 -6.85
CA ARG A 370 25.75 -2.87 -6.03
C ARG A 370 25.80 -4.39 -5.94
N TYR A 371 26.10 -5.05 -7.06
CA TYR A 371 26.01 -6.50 -7.16
C TYR A 371 27.37 -7.15 -7.39
N ARG A 372 27.56 -8.30 -6.77
CA ARG A 372 28.62 -9.25 -7.08
C ARG A 372 28.06 -10.23 -8.11
N VAL A 373 28.82 -10.45 -9.18
CA VAL A 373 28.51 -11.48 -10.18
C VAL A 373 29.61 -12.53 -10.14
N ARG A 374 29.22 -13.79 -10.09
CA ARG A 374 30.09 -14.95 -10.22
C ARG A 374 29.49 -15.89 -11.25
N GLY A 375 30.33 -16.52 -12.05
CA GLY A 375 29.94 -17.64 -12.89
C GLY A 375 31.17 -18.44 -13.27
N ARG A 376 30.95 -19.61 -13.87
CA ARG A 376 32.01 -20.52 -14.29
C ARG A 376 32.92 -19.94 -15.36
N ASP A 377 32.33 -19.34 -16.39
CA ASP A 377 33.03 -18.79 -17.55
C ASP A 377 32.77 -17.28 -17.68
N PRO A 378 33.81 -16.42 -17.58
CA PRO A 378 33.65 -14.97 -17.68
C PRO A 378 33.06 -14.49 -19.01
N GLY A 379 33.33 -15.18 -20.13
CA GLY A 379 32.78 -14.88 -21.44
C GLY A 379 31.27 -15.13 -21.50
N GLN A 380 30.81 -16.28 -20.96
CA GLN A 380 29.39 -16.59 -20.86
C GLN A 380 28.67 -15.60 -19.93
N VAL A 381 29.25 -15.29 -18.77
CA VAL A 381 28.70 -14.31 -17.81
C VAL A 381 28.54 -12.94 -18.45
N ARG A 382 29.55 -12.44 -19.19
CA ARG A 382 29.46 -11.14 -19.87
C ARG A 382 28.37 -11.11 -20.94
N ALA A 383 28.17 -12.21 -21.67
CA ALA A 383 27.14 -12.30 -22.70
C ALA A 383 25.70 -12.31 -22.12
N VAL A 384 25.50 -12.98 -20.99
CA VAL A 384 24.20 -13.08 -20.31
C VAL A 384 23.90 -11.85 -19.48
N VAL A 385 24.82 -11.46 -18.59
CA VAL A 385 24.73 -10.27 -17.74
C VAL A 385 25.19 -9.03 -18.51
N ALA A 386 24.58 -8.82 -19.68
CA ALA A 386 24.81 -7.70 -20.57
C ALA A 386 24.02 -6.45 -20.15
N GLY A 387 24.26 -5.32 -20.82
CA GLY A 387 23.63 -4.03 -20.51
C GLY A 387 22.10 -4.06 -20.30
N PRO A 388 21.31 -4.70 -21.18
CA PRO A 388 19.85 -4.80 -21.00
C PRO A 388 19.43 -5.51 -19.70
N LEU A 389 19.98 -6.69 -19.41
CA LEU A 389 19.68 -7.42 -18.17
C LEU A 389 20.14 -6.63 -16.93
N ARG A 390 21.33 -6.02 -16.98
CA ARG A 390 21.82 -5.14 -15.88
C ARG A 390 20.85 -4.01 -15.57
N ARG A 391 20.31 -3.33 -16.60
CA ARG A 391 19.31 -2.26 -16.42
C ARG A 391 18.02 -2.78 -15.81
N ALA A 392 17.53 -3.93 -16.26
CA ALA A 392 16.32 -4.54 -15.69
C ALA A 392 16.50 -4.91 -14.21
N LEU A 393 17.65 -5.48 -13.83
CA LEU A 393 17.95 -5.82 -12.44
C LEU A 393 18.10 -4.58 -11.55
N LEU A 394 18.61 -3.46 -12.09
CA LEU A 394 18.77 -2.20 -11.34
C LEU A 394 17.44 -1.51 -10.97
N ALA A 395 16.32 -1.91 -11.60
CA ALA A 395 15.00 -1.37 -11.28
C ALA A 395 14.48 -1.79 -9.88
N PHE A 396 15.17 -2.70 -9.20
CA PHE A 396 14.77 -3.28 -7.92
C PHE A 396 15.69 -2.84 -6.77
N ASP A 397 15.19 -2.92 -5.53
CA ASP A 397 15.92 -2.63 -4.29
C ASP A 397 16.88 -3.76 -3.87
N ASP A 398 16.51 -5.01 -4.12
CA ASP A 398 17.32 -6.20 -3.85
C ASP A 398 17.12 -7.21 -4.98
N VAL A 399 18.18 -7.93 -5.32
CA VAL A 399 18.21 -8.92 -6.40
C VAL A 399 19.10 -10.08 -5.96
N ARG A 400 18.57 -11.29 -6.10
CA ARG A 400 19.32 -12.55 -6.08
C ARG A 400 18.98 -13.31 -7.33
N LEU A 401 19.96 -13.58 -8.16
CA LEU A 401 19.78 -14.31 -9.41
C LEU A 401 20.78 -15.47 -9.45
N ASP A 402 20.31 -16.64 -9.86
CA ASP A 402 21.13 -17.81 -10.17
C ASP A 402 20.84 -18.33 -11.58
N ASP A 403 21.26 -19.56 -11.89
CA ASP A 403 21.09 -20.17 -13.21
C ASP A 403 19.64 -20.41 -13.62
N GLU A 404 18.70 -20.54 -12.68
CA GLU A 404 17.32 -20.97 -12.94
C GLU A 404 16.25 -20.11 -12.25
N HIS A 405 16.68 -19.16 -11.41
CA HIS A 405 15.79 -18.41 -10.55
C HIS A 405 16.31 -16.99 -10.30
N VAL A 406 15.37 -16.03 -10.25
CA VAL A 406 15.62 -14.69 -9.70
C VAL A 406 14.56 -14.38 -8.65
N SER A 407 15.02 -13.80 -7.53
CA SER A 407 14.19 -13.13 -6.55
C SER A 407 14.54 -11.65 -6.54
N VAL A 408 13.54 -10.81 -6.74
CA VAL A 408 13.67 -9.35 -6.72
C VAL A 408 12.74 -8.74 -5.69
N ARG A 409 13.13 -7.59 -5.14
CA ARG A 409 12.38 -6.87 -4.09
C ARG A 409 12.33 -5.39 -4.38
N SER A 410 11.20 -4.74 -4.11
CA SER A 410 11.06 -3.27 -4.09
C SER A 410 10.36 -2.80 -2.81
N ARG A 411 10.90 -1.78 -2.16
CA ARG A 411 10.36 -1.13 -0.94
C ARG A 411 9.21 -0.17 -1.28
N THR A 412 8.23 -0.70 -1.99
CA THR A 412 7.03 0.03 -2.42
C THR A 412 5.78 -0.59 -1.83
N PRO A 413 4.73 0.20 -1.53
CA PRO A 413 3.49 -0.34 -0.97
C PRO A 413 2.82 -1.32 -1.95
N GLY A 414 2.47 -2.52 -1.47
CA GLY A 414 1.75 -3.50 -2.29
C GLY A 414 0.24 -3.26 -2.40
N HIS A 415 -0.34 -2.33 -1.64
CA HIS A 415 -1.80 -2.17 -1.51
C HIS A 415 -2.42 -1.12 -2.45
N ASP A 416 -1.61 -0.55 -3.35
CA ASP A 416 -2.01 0.55 -4.22
C ASP A 416 -1.66 0.25 -5.69
N GLN A 417 -2.56 0.66 -6.58
CA GLN A 417 -2.55 0.29 -8.00
C GLN A 417 -1.32 0.80 -8.75
N PRO A 418 -0.89 2.08 -8.62
CA PRO A 418 0.25 2.58 -9.37
C PRO A 418 1.55 1.88 -9.00
N TRP A 419 1.77 1.61 -7.71
CA TRP A 419 2.98 0.96 -7.21
C TRP A 419 3.06 -0.51 -7.62
N LEU A 420 1.97 -1.26 -7.45
CA LEU A 420 1.90 -2.65 -7.90
C LEU A 420 2.04 -2.75 -9.42
N GLY A 421 1.40 -1.85 -10.17
CA GLY A 421 1.51 -1.80 -11.64
C GLY A 421 2.95 -1.58 -12.10
N ALA A 422 3.62 -0.54 -11.60
CA ALA A 422 5.01 -0.26 -11.94
C ALA A 422 5.95 -1.42 -11.56
N PHE A 423 5.70 -2.10 -10.43
CA PHE A 423 6.47 -3.28 -10.06
C PHE A 423 6.29 -4.43 -11.06
N LEU A 424 5.06 -4.72 -11.49
CA LEU A 424 4.80 -5.76 -12.49
C LEU A 424 5.35 -5.40 -13.87
N ASP A 425 5.32 -4.12 -14.26
CA ASP A 425 5.95 -3.64 -15.50
C ASP A 425 7.46 -3.93 -15.48
N HIS A 426 8.16 -3.60 -14.38
CA HIS A 426 9.58 -3.90 -14.22
C HIS A 426 9.84 -5.42 -14.20
N LEU A 427 8.99 -6.20 -13.54
CA LEU A 427 9.14 -7.66 -13.47
C LEU A 427 8.92 -8.32 -14.84
N ALA A 428 7.94 -7.85 -15.61
CA ALA A 428 7.70 -8.33 -16.97
C ALA A 428 8.86 -7.98 -17.91
N ALA A 429 9.42 -6.77 -17.80
CA ALA A 429 10.62 -6.37 -18.52
C ALA A 429 11.83 -7.26 -18.15
N LEU A 430 12.01 -7.56 -16.86
CA LEU A 430 13.05 -8.48 -16.41
C LEU A 430 12.86 -9.89 -16.98
N ALA A 431 11.64 -10.42 -16.98
CA ALA A 431 11.34 -11.73 -17.56
C ALA A 431 11.61 -11.80 -19.07
N ALA A 432 11.30 -10.73 -19.81
CA ALA A 432 11.64 -10.61 -21.21
C ALA A 432 13.16 -10.63 -21.44
N GLU A 433 13.93 -9.91 -20.60
CA GLU A 433 15.39 -9.89 -20.69
C GLU A 433 16.05 -11.22 -20.29
N ILE A 434 15.50 -11.95 -19.32
CA ILE A 434 15.94 -13.31 -18.96
C ILE A 434 15.75 -14.26 -20.15
N THR A 435 14.59 -14.19 -20.80
CA THR A 435 14.29 -15.00 -21.98
C THR A 435 15.22 -14.66 -23.15
N ALA A 436 15.45 -13.36 -23.40
CA ALA A 436 16.38 -12.90 -24.41
C ALA A 436 17.84 -13.28 -24.08
N ALA A 437 18.24 -13.24 -22.81
CA ALA A 437 19.57 -13.66 -22.36
C ALA A 437 19.78 -15.17 -22.55
N SER A 438 18.75 -15.99 -22.31
CA SER A 438 18.77 -17.43 -22.55
C SER A 438 19.13 -17.77 -24.00
N ALA A 439 18.61 -17.00 -24.95
CA ALA A 439 18.90 -17.18 -26.38
C ALA A 439 20.32 -16.74 -26.79
N ARG A 440 20.99 -15.91 -25.97
CA ARG A 440 22.33 -15.37 -26.23
C ARG A 440 23.46 -16.15 -25.58
N ILE A 441 23.17 -17.19 -24.80
CA ILE A 441 24.19 -17.96 -24.08
C ILE A 441 25.20 -18.52 -25.09
N PRO A 442 26.47 -18.08 -25.05
CA PRO A 442 27.49 -18.68 -25.89
C PRO A 442 27.93 -20.02 -25.26
N PRO A 443 28.51 -20.93 -26.05
CA PRO A 443 29.22 -22.07 -25.50
C PRO A 443 30.35 -21.60 -24.55
N PRO A 444 30.82 -22.46 -23.62
CA PRO A 444 32.02 -22.21 -22.83
C PRO A 444 33.19 -21.81 -23.75
N THR A 445 34.00 -20.85 -23.31
CA THR A 445 35.08 -20.24 -24.10
C THR A 445 36.01 -21.29 -24.74
N PRO A 446 36.45 -22.36 -24.04
CA PRO A 446 37.30 -23.40 -24.64
C PRO A 446 36.59 -24.26 -25.70
N MET A 447 35.26 -24.23 -25.75
CA MET A 447 34.43 -25.05 -26.64
C MET A 447 33.70 -24.19 -27.69
N ALA A 448 34.10 -22.93 -27.88
CA ALA A 448 33.38 -22.00 -28.74
C ALA A 448 33.24 -22.49 -30.20
N GLY A 449 34.28 -23.13 -30.74
CA GLY A 449 34.27 -23.70 -32.08
C GLY A 449 33.48 -25.02 -32.23
N MET A 450 33.07 -25.64 -31.12
CA MET A 450 32.49 -27.01 -31.11
C MET A 450 30.96 -27.01 -31.24
N ARG A 451 30.31 -25.86 -31.03
CA ARG A 451 28.85 -25.71 -31.03
C ARG A 451 28.16 -26.33 -32.27
N PRO A 452 28.60 -26.09 -33.52
CA PRO A 452 27.92 -26.64 -34.69
C PRO A 452 27.91 -28.17 -34.74
N ALA A 453 28.95 -28.83 -34.22
CA ALA A 453 29.01 -30.30 -34.15
C ALA A 453 28.02 -30.84 -33.13
N TRP A 454 27.96 -30.21 -31.96
CA TRP A 454 27.01 -30.57 -30.89
C TRP A 454 25.55 -30.35 -31.29
N GLU A 455 25.21 -29.23 -31.91
CA GLU A 455 23.85 -28.95 -32.41
C GLU A 455 23.41 -29.98 -33.44
N ARG A 456 24.29 -30.30 -34.40
CA ARG A 456 24.03 -31.30 -35.44
C ARG A 456 23.79 -32.68 -34.83
N PHE A 457 24.67 -33.11 -33.94
CA PHE A 457 24.54 -34.41 -33.30
C PHE A 457 23.27 -34.48 -32.45
N ALA A 458 22.97 -33.45 -31.64
CA ALA A 458 21.75 -33.37 -30.85
C ALA A 458 20.48 -33.50 -31.72
N ALA A 459 20.43 -32.78 -32.85
CA ALA A 459 19.31 -32.86 -33.78
C ALA A 459 19.14 -34.26 -34.37
N GLU A 460 20.24 -34.92 -34.73
CA GLU A 460 20.23 -36.27 -35.28
C GLU A 460 19.72 -37.32 -34.29
N VAL A 461 20.11 -37.20 -33.02
CA VAL A 461 19.66 -38.12 -31.96
C VAL A 461 18.38 -37.63 -31.29
N HIS A 462 17.67 -36.66 -31.87
CA HIS A 462 16.44 -36.07 -31.30
C HIS A 462 16.57 -35.61 -29.83
N GLY A 463 17.77 -35.19 -29.43
CA GLY A 463 18.09 -34.69 -28.09
C GLY A 463 17.94 -33.18 -27.96
N ARG A 464 17.81 -32.71 -26.72
CA ARG A 464 17.80 -31.27 -26.38
C ARG A 464 19.21 -30.79 -26.06
N PHE A 465 19.71 -29.83 -26.83
CA PHE A 465 21.03 -29.25 -26.61
C PHE A 465 20.98 -28.03 -25.67
N GLU A 466 21.73 -28.09 -24.58
CA GLU A 466 21.93 -27.01 -23.62
C GLU A 466 23.32 -26.40 -23.84
N VAL A 467 23.37 -25.25 -24.52
CA VAL A 467 24.60 -24.57 -24.94
C VAL A 467 25.50 -24.22 -23.75
N GLY A 468 24.91 -23.74 -22.64
CA GLY A 468 25.64 -23.20 -21.50
C GLY A 468 26.62 -24.20 -20.88
N ARG A 469 26.24 -25.47 -20.77
CA ARG A 469 27.11 -26.55 -20.29
C ARG A 469 27.68 -27.44 -21.40
N MET A 470 27.35 -27.20 -22.66
CA MET A 470 27.59 -28.17 -23.74
C MET A 470 27.08 -29.56 -23.32
N ARG A 471 25.75 -29.67 -23.19
CA ARG A 471 25.06 -30.89 -22.75
C ARG A 471 23.98 -31.27 -23.76
N ILE A 472 23.78 -32.57 -23.99
CA ILE A 472 22.63 -33.11 -24.74
C ILE A 472 21.81 -33.95 -23.77
N ARG A 473 20.51 -33.64 -23.65
CA ARG A 473 19.56 -34.42 -22.83
C ARG A 473 18.54 -35.15 -23.68
N ASP A 474 18.02 -36.24 -23.12
CA ASP A 474 16.88 -36.99 -23.66
C ASP A 474 17.10 -37.49 -25.09
N ALA A 475 18.37 -37.65 -25.48
CA ALA A 475 18.75 -38.13 -26.79
C ALA A 475 18.31 -39.58 -26.99
N GLN A 476 17.88 -39.92 -28.18
CA GLN A 476 17.36 -41.22 -28.57
C GLN A 476 18.30 -41.88 -29.57
N LEU A 477 18.66 -43.13 -29.30
CA LEU A 477 19.38 -44.00 -30.22
C LEU A 477 18.89 -45.44 -30.05
N ASP A 478 18.44 -46.07 -31.14
CA ASP A 478 17.88 -47.43 -31.15
C ASP A 478 16.80 -47.69 -30.09
N GLY A 479 15.96 -46.68 -29.83
CA GLY A 479 14.86 -46.75 -28.84
C GLY A 479 15.31 -46.64 -27.39
N ALA A 480 16.58 -46.32 -27.13
CA ALA A 480 17.11 -46.05 -25.80
C ALA A 480 17.39 -44.56 -25.61
N THR A 481 17.23 -44.09 -24.36
CA THR A 481 17.47 -42.70 -23.98
C THR A 481 18.88 -42.54 -23.39
N PHE A 482 19.60 -41.50 -23.78
CA PHE A 482 20.88 -41.15 -23.19
C PHE A 482 21.07 -39.63 -23.00
N HIS A 483 22.08 -39.28 -22.21
CA HIS A 483 22.52 -37.92 -21.95
C HIS A 483 24.04 -37.82 -22.15
N ILE A 484 24.50 -36.67 -22.65
CA ILE A 484 25.92 -36.34 -22.71
C ILE A 484 26.11 -35.05 -21.92
N ASP A 485 26.92 -35.10 -20.89
CA ASP A 485 27.21 -34.02 -19.95
C ASP A 485 28.67 -33.63 -20.03
N THR A 486 28.97 -32.34 -20.23
CA THR A 486 30.33 -31.83 -20.02
C THR A 486 30.46 -31.37 -18.56
N CYS A 487 31.42 -31.94 -17.84
CA CYS A 487 31.67 -31.66 -16.43
C CYS A 487 32.79 -30.64 -16.26
N PHE A 488 32.58 -29.70 -15.34
CA PHE A 488 33.51 -28.66 -14.95
C PHE A 488 33.65 -28.70 -13.43
N GLU A 489 34.85 -28.84 -12.84
CA GLU A 489 35.00 -28.70 -11.38
C GLU A 489 35.33 -27.25 -11.02
N ARG A 490 36.29 -26.62 -11.72
CA ARG A 490 36.65 -25.22 -11.48
C ARG A 490 36.95 -24.44 -12.76
N GLY A 491 36.13 -23.42 -13.01
CA GLY A 491 36.36 -22.46 -14.09
C GLY A 491 35.90 -22.99 -15.46
N PRO A 492 36.34 -22.34 -16.56
CA PRO A 492 35.74 -22.54 -17.88
C PRO A 492 36.22 -23.82 -18.60
N TYR A 493 37.26 -24.49 -18.10
CA TYR A 493 37.85 -25.65 -18.76
C TYR A 493 37.11 -26.93 -18.40
N PRO A 494 36.64 -27.70 -19.38
CA PRO A 494 35.97 -28.97 -19.12
C PRO A 494 37.00 -30.01 -18.74
N GLU A 495 36.69 -30.83 -17.74
CA GLU A 495 37.62 -31.82 -17.18
C GLU A 495 37.31 -33.23 -17.68
N ARG A 496 36.02 -33.54 -17.82
CA ARG A 496 35.54 -34.82 -18.32
C ARG A 496 34.18 -34.65 -18.97
N SER A 497 33.83 -35.59 -19.86
CA SER A 497 32.46 -35.72 -20.35
C SER A 497 31.86 -37.03 -19.85
N GLU A 498 30.62 -36.98 -19.39
CA GLU A 498 29.88 -38.15 -18.92
C GLU A 498 28.77 -38.50 -19.92
N VAL A 499 28.73 -39.76 -20.32
CA VAL A 499 27.69 -40.28 -21.21
C VAL A 499 26.85 -41.28 -20.44
N THR A 500 25.60 -40.91 -20.20
CA THR A 500 24.66 -41.66 -19.37
C THR A 500 23.62 -42.32 -20.26
N LEU A 501 23.65 -43.65 -20.37
CA LEU A 501 22.58 -44.43 -20.97
C LEU A 501 21.54 -44.75 -19.89
N VAL A 502 20.28 -44.31 -20.08
CA VAL A 502 19.17 -44.59 -19.16
C VAL A 502 18.67 -46.01 -19.37
N LEU A 503 18.51 -46.74 -18.27
CA LEU A 503 18.01 -48.11 -18.28
C LEU A 503 16.52 -48.14 -17.89
N ASP A 504 15.66 -48.27 -18.91
CA ASP A 504 14.26 -48.69 -18.75
C ASP A 504 13.99 -50.05 -19.46
N PRO A 505 13.56 -51.12 -18.75
CA PRO A 505 13.45 -51.22 -17.29
C PRO A 505 14.83 -51.22 -16.59
N PRO A 506 14.87 -50.93 -15.27
CA PRO A 506 16.11 -50.96 -14.51
C PRO A 506 16.66 -52.39 -14.34
N LEU A 507 17.93 -52.49 -13.97
CA LEU A 507 18.56 -53.73 -13.50
C LEU A 507 18.14 -54.03 -12.05
N ASP A 508 18.17 -55.30 -11.67
CA ASP A 508 17.83 -55.73 -10.31
C ASP A 508 18.82 -55.20 -9.24
N ALA A 509 20.08 -54.97 -9.62
CA ALA A 509 21.11 -54.45 -8.74
C ALA A 509 22.16 -53.63 -9.52
N ALA A 510 22.88 -52.77 -8.79
CA ALA A 510 24.07 -52.11 -9.33
C ALA A 510 25.16 -53.16 -9.60
N LEU A 511 26.04 -52.87 -10.56
CA LEU A 511 27.18 -53.72 -10.86
C LEU A 511 28.46 -52.89 -10.80
N ASP A 512 29.38 -53.28 -9.93
CA ASP A 512 30.70 -52.70 -9.85
C ASP A 512 31.64 -53.40 -10.84
N PRO A 513 32.07 -52.74 -11.94
CA PRO A 513 32.98 -53.34 -12.92
C PRO A 513 34.42 -53.52 -12.39
N ASP A 514 34.69 -53.08 -11.15
CA ASP A 514 35.94 -53.32 -10.43
C ASP A 514 35.84 -54.49 -9.44
N ASP A 515 34.64 -54.95 -9.11
CA ASP A 515 34.43 -56.08 -8.19
C ASP A 515 34.58 -57.43 -8.93
N PRO A 516 35.60 -58.24 -8.62
CA PRO A 516 35.82 -59.52 -9.29
C PRO A 516 34.69 -60.54 -9.06
N GLU A 517 33.99 -60.47 -7.93
CA GLU A 517 32.89 -61.41 -7.62
C GLU A 517 31.66 -61.10 -8.46
N GLN A 518 31.29 -59.81 -8.55
CA GLN A 518 30.18 -59.36 -9.40
C GLN A 518 30.46 -59.59 -10.89
N LEU A 519 31.70 -59.38 -11.33
CA LEU A 519 32.10 -59.69 -12.70
C LEU A 519 31.96 -61.19 -13.01
N ARG A 520 32.33 -62.09 -12.09
CA ARG A 520 32.19 -63.55 -12.30
C ARG A 520 30.72 -63.98 -12.44
N ALA A 521 29.81 -63.32 -11.72
CA ALA A 521 28.38 -63.56 -11.80
C ALA A 521 27.77 -63.09 -13.14
N ALA A 522 28.41 -62.14 -13.83
CA ALA A 522 27.94 -61.65 -15.13
C ALA A 522 28.21 -62.64 -16.28
N SER A 523 27.32 -62.63 -17.28
CA SER A 523 27.46 -63.49 -18.46
C SER A 523 28.81 -63.26 -19.18
N PRO A 524 29.41 -64.27 -19.84
CA PRO A 524 30.69 -64.10 -20.54
C PRO A 524 30.68 -62.95 -21.56
N GLY A 525 29.55 -62.77 -22.27
CA GLY A 525 29.37 -61.66 -23.20
C GLY A 525 29.36 -60.30 -22.51
N ALA A 526 28.66 -60.17 -21.37
CA ALA A 526 28.60 -58.92 -20.61
C ALA A 526 29.97 -58.56 -20.04
N ARG A 527 30.72 -59.54 -19.51
CA ARG A 527 32.10 -59.34 -19.05
C ARG A 527 33.01 -58.80 -20.14
N GLU A 528 32.96 -59.40 -21.32
CA GLU A 528 33.80 -58.97 -22.43
C GLU A 528 33.39 -57.59 -22.97
N ALA A 529 32.09 -57.29 -23.01
CA ALA A 529 31.58 -55.96 -23.36
C ALA A 529 32.01 -54.89 -22.34
N MET A 530 31.92 -55.18 -21.03
CA MET A 530 32.40 -54.29 -19.97
C MET A 530 33.90 -54.03 -20.09
N LYS A 531 34.71 -55.08 -20.28
CA LYS A 531 36.16 -54.96 -20.46
C LYS A 531 36.51 -54.07 -21.65
N ARG A 532 35.84 -54.26 -22.79
CA ARG A 532 36.04 -53.44 -23.99
C ARG A 532 35.62 -51.99 -23.81
N LEU A 533 34.48 -51.75 -23.15
CA LEU A 533 34.00 -50.40 -22.88
C LEU A 533 34.97 -49.68 -21.94
N ARG A 534 35.36 -50.34 -20.85
CA ARG A 534 36.34 -49.84 -19.87
C ARG A 534 37.69 -49.51 -20.49
N ALA A 535 38.18 -50.30 -21.43
CA ALA A 535 39.45 -50.04 -22.11
C ALA A 535 39.45 -48.75 -22.95
N ARG A 536 38.27 -48.19 -23.27
CA ARG A 536 38.09 -46.99 -24.11
C ARG A 536 37.60 -45.78 -23.32
N THR A 537 37.40 -45.91 -22.02
CA THR A 537 36.79 -44.89 -21.14
C THR A 537 37.65 -44.68 -19.91
N HIS A 538 37.65 -43.49 -19.33
CA HIS A 538 38.34 -43.24 -18.06
C HIS A 538 37.69 -43.96 -16.88
N ALA A 539 36.35 -44.02 -16.88
CA ALA A 539 35.58 -44.71 -15.87
C ALA A 539 34.31 -45.30 -16.47
N LEU A 540 33.82 -46.37 -15.86
CA LEU A 540 32.56 -47.03 -16.18
C LEU A 540 31.83 -47.28 -14.85
N ARG A 541 30.57 -46.86 -14.76
CA ARG A 541 29.70 -47.11 -13.61
C ARG A 541 28.37 -47.68 -14.08
N ILE A 542 27.96 -48.80 -13.50
CA ILE A 542 26.69 -49.46 -13.83
C ILE A 542 25.79 -49.39 -12.60
N ALA A 543 24.84 -48.45 -12.63
CA ALA A 543 23.79 -48.31 -11.64
C ALA A 543 22.52 -49.04 -12.10
N PRO A 544 21.55 -49.31 -11.21
CA PRO A 544 20.31 -49.98 -11.58
C PRO A 544 19.57 -49.28 -12.74
N HIS A 545 19.59 -47.94 -12.75
CA HIS A 545 18.86 -47.13 -13.73
C HIS A 545 19.73 -46.55 -14.84
N ALA A 546 21.05 -46.80 -14.85
CA ALA A 546 21.92 -46.16 -15.82
C ALA A 546 23.27 -46.86 -16.00
N ILE A 547 23.80 -46.81 -17.23
CA ILE A 547 25.22 -47.07 -17.51
C ILE A 547 25.88 -45.74 -17.80
N VAL A 548 26.84 -45.33 -16.97
CA VAL A 548 27.57 -44.07 -17.12
C VAL A 548 29.01 -44.37 -17.52
N ILE A 549 29.48 -43.76 -18.60
CA ILE A 549 30.90 -43.76 -18.96
C ILE A 549 31.47 -42.36 -18.88
N THR A 550 32.74 -42.27 -18.51
CA THR A 550 33.50 -41.03 -18.49
C THR A 550 34.54 -41.06 -19.59
N VAL A 551 34.60 -40.00 -20.40
CA VAL A 551 35.56 -39.82 -21.50
C VAL A 551 36.34 -38.50 -21.32
N PRO A 552 37.51 -38.36 -21.98
CA PRO A 552 38.25 -37.10 -21.95
C PRO A 552 37.40 -35.92 -22.43
N ALA A 553 37.67 -34.73 -21.91
CA ALA A 553 37.08 -33.47 -22.39
C ALA A 553 38.18 -32.48 -22.79
N PRO A 554 37.88 -31.47 -23.64
CA PRO A 554 36.60 -31.24 -24.32
C PRO A 554 36.30 -32.30 -25.39
N LEU A 555 35.02 -32.61 -25.57
CA LEU A 555 34.56 -33.44 -26.68
C LEU A 555 34.29 -32.53 -27.89
N GLU A 556 35.19 -32.53 -28.86
CA GLU A 556 35.12 -31.65 -30.03
C GLU A 556 33.90 -31.95 -30.92
N ASP A 557 33.68 -33.24 -31.20
CA ASP A 557 32.52 -33.73 -31.94
C ASP A 557 31.90 -34.92 -31.20
N PRO A 558 30.68 -34.78 -30.64
CA PRO A 558 30.01 -35.87 -29.94
C PRO A 558 29.60 -37.02 -30.86
N ALA A 559 29.59 -36.85 -32.18
CA ALA A 559 29.36 -37.96 -33.11
C ALA A 559 30.45 -39.04 -33.02
N THR A 560 31.64 -38.71 -32.51
CA THR A 560 32.72 -39.68 -32.24
C THR A 560 32.35 -40.70 -31.16
N LEU A 561 31.31 -40.41 -30.34
CA LEU A 561 30.83 -41.32 -29.30
C LEU A 561 29.93 -42.45 -29.79
N ARG A 562 29.53 -42.49 -31.07
CA ARG A 562 28.58 -43.50 -31.59
C ARG A 562 29.01 -44.93 -31.30
N ASP A 563 30.28 -45.24 -31.51
CA ASP A 563 30.80 -46.58 -31.25
C ASP A 563 30.75 -46.93 -29.75
N LEU A 564 30.90 -45.93 -28.87
CA LEU A 564 30.78 -46.10 -27.42
C LEU A 564 29.31 -46.25 -27.00
N LEU A 565 28.41 -45.47 -27.57
CA LEU A 565 26.97 -45.58 -27.35
C LEU A 565 26.46 -46.96 -27.81
N GLY A 566 26.86 -47.42 -29.00
CA GLY A 566 26.55 -48.76 -29.48
C GLY A 566 27.09 -49.87 -28.56
N ALA A 567 28.29 -49.68 -28.00
CA ALA A 567 28.84 -50.60 -27.01
C ALA A 567 28.07 -50.56 -25.67
N GLN A 568 27.62 -49.39 -25.21
CA GLN A 568 26.74 -49.26 -24.02
C GLN A 568 25.39 -49.94 -24.25
N LEU A 569 24.78 -49.76 -25.42
CA LEU A 569 23.52 -50.40 -25.80
C LEU A 569 23.67 -51.93 -25.83
N HIS A 570 24.74 -52.42 -26.46
CA HIS A 570 25.05 -53.85 -26.49
C HIS A 570 25.23 -54.42 -25.09
N LEU A 571 25.98 -53.72 -24.23
CA LEU A 571 26.15 -54.10 -22.83
C LEU A 571 24.80 -54.13 -22.10
N SER A 572 23.95 -53.11 -22.28
CA SER A 572 22.63 -53.05 -21.65
C SER A 572 21.74 -54.24 -22.04
N ALA A 573 21.76 -54.66 -23.31
CA ALA A 573 21.00 -55.81 -23.78
C ALA A 573 21.48 -57.13 -23.15
N LEU A 574 22.81 -57.30 -23.04
CA LEU A 574 23.43 -58.46 -22.39
C LEU A 574 23.12 -58.54 -20.90
N LEU A 575 23.14 -57.39 -20.19
CA LEU A 575 22.83 -57.33 -18.76
C LEU A 575 21.35 -57.65 -18.49
N ARG A 576 20.44 -57.31 -19.41
CA ARG A 576 19.00 -57.62 -19.31
C ARG A 576 18.63 -59.03 -19.78
N GLY A 577 19.60 -59.85 -20.16
CA GLY A 577 19.34 -61.20 -20.68
C GLY A 577 18.58 -61.23 -22.02
N ARG A 578 18.43 -60.09 -22.71
CA ARG A 578 17.85 -60.05 -24.06
C ARG A 578 18.88 -60.66 -25.03
N ARG A 579 18.56 -61.81 -25.64
CA ARG A 579 19.37 -62.40 -26.70
C ARG A 579 19.46 -61.40 -27.87
N VAL A 580 20.62 -60.80 -28.08
CA VAL A 580 20.93 -59.97 -29.24
C VAL A 580 20.78 -60.84 -30.49
N ALA A 581 19.85 -60.51 -31.38
CA ALA A 581 19.73 -61.16 -32.68
C ALA A 581 21.04 -60.94 -33.45
N ARG A 582 21.71 -62.02 -33.88
CA ARG A 582 22.94 -61.95 -34.67
C ARG A 582 22.65 -61.27 -36.03
N PRO A 583 23.59 -60.55 -36.65
CA PRO A 583 23.39 -59.96 -37.96
C PRO A 583 23.15 -61.06 -39.00
N TYR A 584 22.15 -60.87 -39.88
CA TYR A 584 22.00 -61.66 -41.10
C TYR A 584 23.27 -61.51 -41.95
N ARG A 585 23.82 -62.65 -42.39
CA ARG A 585 24.87 -62.72 -43.42
C ARG A 585 24.30 -62.45 -44.79
#